data_AF-A0A1F1KS87-F1
#
_entry.id   AF-A0A1F1KS87-F1
#
_cell.length_a   1.000
_cell.length_b   1.000
_cell.length_c   1.000
_cell.angle_alpha   90.00
_cell.angle_beta   90.00
_cell.angle_gamma   90.00
#
_symmetry.space_group_name_H-M   'P 1'
#
loop_
_entity.id
_entity.type
_entity.pdbx_description
1 polymer ?
#
loop_
_entity_poly.entity_id
_entity_poly.type
_entity_poly.pdbx_seq_one_letter_code
_entity_poly.pdbx_strand_id
1 'polypeptide(L)' 'MAALKKEKVFRVFTDTVSGSSTQRPGLDGALNYLRAGDQLIVVSMDRLARSLIDLHRLVDELTERGVSVKFLKEG' A
#
# COMPACT_ATOMS: atom_id res chain seq x y z
N MET A 1 1.39 13.23 -4.62
CA MET A 1 1.70 13.55 -3.21
C MET A 1 0.67 14.47 -2.52
N ALA A 2 -0.24 15.16 -3.24
CA ALA A 2 -1.21 16.06 -2.61
C ALA A 2 -2.28 15.35 -1.74
N ALA A 3 -2.65 14.10 -2.06
CA ALA A 3 -3.70 13.37 -1.34
C ALA A 3 -3.29 12.86 0.06
N LEU A 4 -2.00 12.57 0.28
CA LEU A 4 -1.50 12.04 1.56
C LEU A 4 -1.40 13.13 2.66
N LYS A 5 -1.43 14.41 2.30
CA LYS A 5 -1.27 15.53 3.26
C LYS A 5 -2.43 15.67 4.26
N LYS A 6 -3.58 15.04 4.00
CA LYS A 6 -4.76 15.10 4.88
C LYS A 6 -4.79 14.01 5.96
N GLU A 7 -3.95 12.99 5.85
CA GLU A 7 -3.91 11.90 6.82
C GLU A 7 -2.66 11.97 7.69
N LYS A 8 -2.77 11.55 8.95
CA LYS A 8 -1.61 11.38 9.84
C LYS A 8 -0.82 10.16 9.38
N VAL A 9 -0.02 10.32 8.34
CA VAL A 9 0.86 9.26 7.84
C VAL A 9 2.17 9.30 8.63
N PHE A 10 2.49 8.22 9.32
CA PHE A 10 3.74 8.11 10.10
C PHE A 10 4.97 7.91 9.22
N ARG A 11 4.80 7.21 8.08
CA ARG A 11 5.86 6.94 7.11
C ARG A 11 5.27 6.88 5.72
N VAL A 12 5.96 7.48 4.75
CA VAL A 12 5.59 7.44 3.33
C VAL A 12 6.61 6.60 2.59
N PHE A 13 6.11 5.63 1.82
CA PHE A 13 6.90 4.81 0.92
C PHE A 13 6.49 5.14 -0.51
N THR A 14 7.47 5.23 -1.41
CA THR A 14 7.24 5.58 -2.81
C THR A 14 7.99 4.62 -3.72
N ASP A 15 7.27 3.99 -4.63
CA ASP A 15 7.84 3.23 -5.73
C ASP A 15 7.92 4.09 -6.99
N THR A 16 9.10 4.12 -7.61
CA THR A 16 9.32 4.74 -8.92
C THR A 16 9.32 3.65 -9.98
N VAL A 17 8.20 3.48 -10.67
CA VAL A 17 8.11 2.54 -11.80
C VAL A 17 8.56 3.26 -13.07
N SER A 18 9.86 3.27 -13.34
CA SER A 18 10.39 3.69 -14.64
C SER A 18 10.50 2.47 -15.56
N GLY A 19 9.65 2.40 -16.59
CA GLY A 19 9.85 1.74 -17.90
C GLY A 19 10.15 0.24 -18.00
N SER A 20 10.73 -0.42 -17.00
CA SER A 20 11.13 -1.84 -17.08
C SER A 20 11.39 -2.48 -15.70
N SER A 21 11.32 -1.72 -14.60
CA SER A 21 11.66 -2.25 -13.29
C SER A 21 10.46 -2.85 -12.58
N THR A 22 10.48 -4.17 -12.42
CA THR A 22 9.48 -4.97 -11.70
C THR A 22 9.60 -4.84 -10.18
N GLN A 23 10.67 -4.21 -9.70
CA GLN A 23 11.03 -4.13 -8.28
C GLN A 23 10.20 -3.04 -7.59
N ARG A 24 9.52 -3.41 -6.49
CA ARG A 24 8.69 -2.52 -5.66
C ARG A 24 9.27 -2.43 -4.24
N PRO A 25 10.47 -1.85 -4.06
CA PRO A 25 11.12 -1.77 -2.75
C PRO A 25 10.33 -0.90 -1.76
N GLY A 26 9.53 0.06 -2.24
CA GLY A 26 8.67 0.89 -1.41
C GLY A 26 7.54 0.08 -0.79
N LEU A 27 6.82 -0.71 -1.58
CA LEU A 27 5.79 -1.62 -1.08
C LEU A 27 6.36 -2.64 -0.09
N ASP A 28 7.46 -3.30 -0.43
CA ASP A 28 8.11 -4.28 0.46
C ASP A 28 8.53 -3.64 1.80
N GLY A 29 9.13 -2.45 1.74
CA GLY A 29 9.47 -1.66 2.92
C GLY A 29 8.24 -1.28 3.76
N ALA A 30 7.11 -0.96 3.13
CA ALA A 30 5.87 -0.69 3.83
C ALA A 30 5.33 -1.95 4.53
N LEU A 31 5.28 -3.09 3.84
CA LEU A 31 4.83 -4.37 4.40
C LEU A 31 5.67 -4.83 5.59
N ASN A 32 6.98 -4.59 5.54
CA ASN A 32 7.90 -4.88 6.65
C ASN A 32 7.78 -3.89 7.82
N TYR A 33 7.37 -2.65 7.55
CA TYR A 33 7.20 -1.64 8.59
C TYR A 33 5.90 -1.80 9.39
N LEU A 34 4.85 -2.31 8.75
CA LEU A 34 3.51 -2.43 9.33
C LEU A 34 3.44 -3.46 10.47
N ARG A 35 2.78 -3.06 11.55
CA ARG A 35 2.48 -3.87 12.74
C ARG A 35 0.97 -4.04 12.91
N ALA A 36 0.57 -5.02 13.70
CA ALA A 36 -0.84 -5.20 14.07
C ALA A 36 -1.39 -3.91 14.70
N GLY A 37 -2.56 -3.47 14.22
CA GLY A 37 -3.19 -2.21 14.60
C GLY A 37 -2.86 -1.02 13.69
N ASP A 38 -1.88 -1.16 12.78
CA ASP A 38 -1.56 -0.11 11.81
C ASP A 38 -2.57 -0.07 10.65
N GLN A 39 -2.60 1.08 9.96
CA GLN A 39 -3.38 1.25 8.74
C GLN A 39 -2.46 1.60 7.56
N LEU A 40 -2.50 0.79 6.51
CA LEU A 40 -1.85 1.05 5.24
C LEU A 40 -2.76 1.91 4.34
N ILE A 41 -2.30 3.10 4.00
CA ILE A 41 -3.01 4.02 3.11
C ILE A 41 -2.36 3.97 1.73
N VAL A 42 -3.15 3.63 0.72
CA VAL A 42 -2.68 3.49 -0.66
C VAL A 42 -3.40 4.47 -1.58
N VAL A 43 -2.65 5.09 -2.50
CA VAL A 43 -3.23 6.09 -3.41
C VAL A 43 -4.23 5.46 -4.39
N SER A 44 -3.97 4.25 -4.89
CA SER A 44 -4.86 3.57 -5.85
C SER A 44 -4.56 2.06 -5.87
N MET A 45 -5.54 1.25 -6.30
CA MET A 45 -5.40 -0.21 -6.31
C MET A 45 -4.22 -0.69 -7.17
N ASP A 46 -3.98 -0.07 -8.33
CA ASP A 46 -2.87 -0.40 -9.25
C ASP A 46 -1.48 -0.27 -8.62
N ARG A 47 -1.39 0.52 -7.55
CA ARG A 47 -0.16 0.72 -6.77
C ARG A 47 0.04 -0.36 -5.71
N LEU A 48 -1.04 -0.98 -5.22
CA LEU A 48 -0.96 -2.09 -4.28
C LEU A 48 -0.75 -3.42 -5.04
N ALA A 49 -1.57 -3.67 -6.06
CA ALA A 49 -1.62 -4.95 -6.76
C ALA A 49 -1.69 -4.78 -8.28
N ARG A 50 -1.29 -5.82 -9.02
CA ARG A 50 -1.36 -5.86 -10.49
C ARG A 50 -2.62 -6.55 -11.02
N SER A 51 -3.37 -7.21 -10.14
CA SER A 51 -4.60 -7.94 -10.45
C SER A 51 -5.54 -7.89 -9.25
N LEU A 52 -6.84 -8.12 -9.49
CA LEU A 52 -7.82 -8.25 -8.41
C LEU A 52 -7.49 -9.42 -7.46
N ILE A 53 -6.93 -10.50 -8.01
CA ILE A 53 -6.56 -11.70 -7.25
C ILE A 53 -5.38 -11.39 -6.32
N ASP A 54 -4.35 -10.70 -6.83
CA ASP A 54 -3.24 -10.20 -5.99
C ASP A 54 -3.74 -9.25 -4.92
N LEU A 55 -4.67 -8.37 -5.27
CA LEU A 55 -5.22 -7.40 -4.34
C LEU A 55 -5.90 -8.11 -3.17
N HIS A 56 -6.77 -9.07 -3.46
CA HIS A 56 -7.52 -9.77 -2.44
C HIS A 56 -6.57 -10.55 -1.51
N ARG A 57 -5.59 -11.26 -2.07
CA ARG A 57 -4.57 -11.99 -1.28
C ARG A 57 -3.78 -11.06 -0.36
N LEU A 58 -3.31 -9.92 -0.87
CA LEU A 58 -2.56 -8.95 -0.07
C LEU A 58 -3.41 -8.33 1.04
N VAL A 59 -4.67 -8.01 0.74
CA VAL A 59 -5.59 -7.45 1.75
C VAL A 59 -5.90 -8.49 2.83
N ASP A 60 -6.11 -9.75 2.45
CA ASP A 60 -6.36 -10.84 3.41
C ASP A 60 -5.14 -11.04 4.31
N GLU A 61 -3.93 -11.14 3.74
CA GLU A 61 -2.68 -11.27 4.52
C GLU A 61 -2.48 -10.11 5.50
N LEU A 62 -2.73 -8.88 5.05
CA LEU A 62 -2.64 -7.70 5.90
C LEU A 62 -3.69 -7.72 7.01
N THR A 63 -4.92 -8.13 6.70
CA THR A 63 -6.02 -8.23 7.66
C THR A 63 -5.74 -9.31 8.71
N GLU A 64 -5.23 -10.47 8.31
CA GLU A 64 -4.78 -11.54 9.21
C GLU A 64 -3.66 -11.07 10.14
N ARG A 65 -2.76 -10.21 9.65
CA ARG A 65 -1.73 -9.53 10.45
C ARG A 65 -2.28 -8.41 11.34
N GLY A 66 -3.59 -8.13 11.31
CA GLY A 66 -4.24 -7.07 12.07
C GLY A 66 -4.01 -5.67 11.50
N VAL A 67 -3.65 -5.56 10.22
CA VAL A 67 -3.42 -4.29 9.51
C VAL A 67 -4.64 -3.95 8.66
N SER A 68 -5.11 -2.72 8.73
CA SER A 68 -6.22 -2.23 7.89
C SER A 68 -5.71 -1.58 6.60
N VAL A 69 -6.40 -1.75 5.48
CA VAL A 69 -6.03 -1.13 4.19
C VAL A 69 -7.06 -0.08 3.79
N LYS A 70 -6.61 1.11 3.38
CA LYS A 70 -7.47 2.20 2.90
C LYS A 70 -7.00 2.74 1.56
N PHE A 71 -7.90 2.85 0.60
CA PHE A 71 -7.62 3.46 -0.71
C PHE A 71 -8.07 4.92 -0.73
N LEU A 72 -7.21 5.82 -1.22
CA LEU A 72 -7.49 7.26 -1.33
C LEU A 72 -8.26 7.66 -2.57
N LYS A 73 -8.23 6.85 -3.63
CA LYS A 73 -8.75 7.19 -4.96
C LYS A 73 -9.79 6.21 -5.48
N GLU A 74 -10.61 5.69 -4.58
CA GLU A 74 -11.92 5.17 -4.93
C GLU A 74 -12.98 6.20 -4.52
N GLY A 75 -13.45 6.91 -5.52
CA GLY A 75 -14.35 8.07 -5.45
C GLY A 75 -14.37 8.77 -6.79
#